data_AF-A0A7M4ESB4-F1
#
_entry.id   AF-A0A7M4ESB4-F1
#
_cell.length_a   1.000
_cell.length_b   1.000
_cell.length_c   1.000
_cell.angle_alpha   90.00
_cell.angle_beta   90.00
_cell.angle_gamma   90.00
#
_symmetry.space_group_name_H-M   'P 1'
#
loop_
_entity.id
_entity.type
_entity.pdbx_description
1 polymer ?
#
loop_
_entity_poly.entity_id
_entity_poly.type
_entity_poly.pdbx_seq_one_letter_code
_entity_poly.pdbx_strand_id
1 'polypeptide(L)'
;MAVVACWRLLGPVRLRATGSMLWSAVRSHSSQSSSQQQGLVVKTSLSSPPWPVFKLPDPVEETKYHTEVVQRVNEMIATGQYGRLFAVVHLASKQWKVTSEDLILMENFLPAECGDRIRLEKVLLVGADDFTLIGKPLLGKDLVRVEATVIEKTESWPKINMKFWKRHSYRKKKGKMNTELSHSVPQEYREYCSSAPRAPSMDKAAPTPTTDLAQNPPNSTLAALSKVVFFRFSSA
;
A
#
# COMPACT_ATOMS: atom_id res chain seq x y z
N MET A 1 0.69 -41.58 32.40
CA MET A 1 1.33 -41.32 33.70
C MET A 1 1.11 -39.86 34.04
N ALA A 2 0.07 -39.58 34.83
CA ALA A 2 -0.33 -38.24 35.26
C ALA A 2 0.12 -38.01 36.71
N VAL A 3 0.60 -36.81 37.02
CA VAL A 3 0.86 -36.32 38.39
C VAL A 3 0.48 -34.83 38.33
N VAL A 4 -0.75 -34.40 38.61
CA VAL A 4 -1.46 -34.21 39.91
C VAL A 4 -0.68 -33.37 40.94
N ALA A 5 -1.06 -32.09 40.97
CA ALA A 5 -1.27 -31.14 42.07
C ALA A 5 -0.52 -31.28 43.40
N CYS A 6 -0.11 -30.13 43.96
CA CYS A 6 -0.16 -29.91 45.40
C CYS A 6 -0.32 -28.42 45.74
N TRP A 7 -1.54 -28.02 46.09
CA TRP A 7 -1.83 -26.81 46.86
C TRP A 7 -1.48 -27.08 48.34
N ARG A 8 -0.84 -26.11 49.02
CA ARG A 8 -0.79 -26.10 50.49
C ARG A 8 -1.27 -24.76 51.04
N LEU A 9 -2.43 -24.84 51.67
CA LEU A 9 -2.97 -23.94 52.68
C LEU A 9 -2.11 -23.98 53.94
N LEU A 10 -1.92 -22.84 54.61
CA LEU A 10 -1.85 -22.72 56.07
C LEU A 10 -1.86 -21.22 56.46
N GLY A 11 -2.88 -20.82 57.21
CA GLY A 11 -2.81 -19.69 58.17
C GLY A 11 -3.09 -20.23 59.58
N PRO A 12 -3.35 -19.40 60.60
CA PRO A 12 -2.96 -17.99 60.82
C PRO A 12 -2.23 -17.81 62.18
N VAL A 13 -1.59 -16.66 62.42
CA VAL A 13 -1.20 -16.24 63.78
C VAL A 13 -1.69 -14.81 64.06
N ARG A 14 -2.48 -14.70 65.13
CA ARG A 14 -2.96 -13.46 65.74
C ARG A 14 -1.82 -12.73 66.45
N LEU A 15 -1.70 -11.43 66.25
CA LEU A 15 -1.24 -10.51 67.29
C LEU A 15 -2.14 -9.26 67.30
N ARG A 16 -2.59 -8.92 68.52
CA ARG A 16 -3.36 -7.72 68.85
C ARG A 16 -2.45 -6.51 68.83
N ALA A 17 -2.91 -5.41 68.25
CA ALA A 17 -2.48 -4.07 68.63
C ALA A 17 -3.72 -3.20 68.76
N THR A 18 -4.00 -2.77 69.98
CA THR A 18 -4.98 -1.75 70.32
C THR A 18 -4.41 -0.39 69.93
N GLY A 19 -5.03 0.24 68.93
CA GLY A 19 -4.76 1.63 68.54
C GLY A 19 -6.09 2.32 68.28
N SER A 20 -6.62 2.96 69.33
CA SER A 20 -7.75 3.88 69.24
C SER A 20 -7.27 5.15 68.53
N MET A 21 -7.67 5.31 67.26
CA MET A 21 -7.64 6.61 66.59
C MET A 21 -9.08 6.98 66.23
N LEU A 22 -9.52 8.10 66.79
CA LEU A 22 -10.83 8.70 66.64
C LEU A 22 -11.10 8.95 65.15
N TRP A 23 -11.99 8.17 64.55
CA TRP A 23 -12.61 8.55 63.28
C TRP A 23 -13.57 9.70 63.56
N SER A 24 -13.15 10.91 63.22
CA SER A 24 -14.07 12.01 62.97
C SER A 24 -15.01 11.57 61.84
N ALA A 25 -16.23 11.21 62.21
CA ALA A 25 -17.31 11.04 61.26
C ALA A 25 -17.60 12.41 60.63
N VAL A 26 -16.92 12.72 59.53
CA VAL A 26 -17.41 13.72 58.58
C VAL A 26 -18.73 13.17 58.10
N ARG A 27 -19.79 13.76 58.61
CA ARG A 27 -21.16 13.58 58.20
C ARG A 27 -21.19 13.94 56.71
N SER A 28 -21.05 12.96 55.83
CA SER A 28 -21.33 13.13 54.41
C SER A 28 -22.81 13.42 54.29
N HIS A 29 -23.17 14.69 54.40
CA HIS A 29 -24.48 15.16 54.00
C HIS A 29 -24.62 14.76 52.54
N SER A 30 -25.59 13.88 52.30
CA SER A 30 -26.12 13.58 51.00
C SER A 30 -26.58 14.90 50.36
N SER A 31 -25.71 15.52 49.59
CA SER A 31 -26.15 16.43 48.55
C SER A 31 -26.79 15.54 47.49
N GLN A 32 -28.11 15.41 47.55
CA GLN A 32 -28.89 15.10 46.37
C GLN A 32 -28.53 16.18 45.35
N SER A 33 -27.64 15.86 44.42
CA SER A 33 -27.27 16.74 43.32
C SER A 33 -28.45 16.77 42.36
N SER A 34 -29.38 17.67 42.66
CA SER A 34 -30.42 18.11 41.73
C SER A 34 -29.75 18.52 40.42
N SER A 35 -30.02 17.75 39.36
CA SER A 35 -29.71 18.02 37.96
C SER A 35 -28.29 18.53 37.68
N GLN A 36 -27.44 17.69 37.09
CA GLN A 36 -26.21 18.12 36.43
C GLN A 36 -26.51 19.16 35.34
N GLN A 37 -26.65 20.42 35.71
CA GLN A 37 -26.40 21.52 34.80
C GLN A 37 -24.89 21.60 34.68
N GLN A 38 -24.37 21.12 33.54
CA GLN A 38 -22.97 21.29 33.18
C GLN A 38 -22.62 22.77 33.36
N GLY A 39 -21.63 23.05 34.21
CA GLY A 39 -21.34 24.37 34.72
C GLY A 39 -21.15 25.39 33.60
N LEU A 40 -21.89 26.50 33.68
CA LEU A 40 -21.69 27.66 32.83
C LEU A 40 -20.30 28.24 33.12
N VAL A 41 -19.31 27.90 32.30
CA VAL A 41 -17.96 28.44 32.42
C VAL A 41 -17.97 29.87 31.88
N VAL A 42 -17.52 30.82 32.70
CA VAL A 42 -17.39 32.23 32.30
C VAL A 42 -16.43 32.32 31.12
N LYS A 43 -16.80 33.12 30.11
CA LYS A 43 -15.96 33.32 28.93
C LYS A 43 -14.70 34.11 29.30
N THR A 44 -13.58 33.39 29.42
CA THR A 44 -12.22 33.92 29.60
C THR A 44 -11.32 33.50 28.44
N SER A 45 -10.10 34.02 28.39
CA SER A 45 -9.08 33.65 27.38
C SER A 45 -8.72 32.16 27.37
N LEU A 46 -9.02 31.43 28.45
CA LEU A 46 -8.72 29.99 28.59
C LEU A 46 -10.00 29.13 28.71
N SER A 47 -11.18 29.74 28.70
CA SER A 47 -12.46 29.04 28.90
C SER A 47 -12.89 28.19 27.70
N SER A 48 -12.46 28.57 26.50
CA SER A 48 -12.65 27.81 25.27
C SER A 48 -11.29 27.62 24.63
N PRO A 49 -11.08 26.52 23.90
CA PRO A 49 -9.88 26.38 23.10
C PRO A 49 -9.71 27.56 22.13
N PRO A 50 -8.47 27.89 21.74
CA PRO A 50 -8.21 28.99 20.82
C PRO A 50 -8.73 28.72 19.40
N TRP A 51 -9.07 27.47 19.06
CA TRP A 51 -9.65 27.09 17.77
C TRP A 51 -11.19 27.19 17.77
N PRO A 52 -11.80 27.49 16.61
CA PRO A 52 -13.25 27.52 16.49
C PRO A 52 -13.85 26.12 16.71
N VAL A 53 -14.97 26.05 17.41
CA VAL A 53 -15.74 24.81 17.58
C VAL A 53 -16.57 24.57 16.33
N PHE A 54 -16.18 23.58 15.53
CA PHE A 54 -16.92 23.16 14.34
C PHE A 54 -17.96 22.10 14.72
N LYS A 55 -19.20 22.24 14.23
CA LYS A 55 -20.25 21.23 14.36
C LYS A 55 -20.38 20.50 13.04
N LEU A 56 -20.30 19.17 13.09
CA LEU A 56 -20.53 18.34 11.92
C LEU A 56 -22.02 18.35 11.52
N PRO A 57 -22.35 18.27 10.23
CA PRO A 57 -23.72 18.10 9.77
C PRO A 57 -24.33 16.77 10.23
N ASP A 58 -25.65 16.66 10.10
CA ASP A 58 -26.37 15.45 10.47
C ASP A 58 -26.08 14.29 9.50
N PRO A 59 -25.93 13.05 9.99
CA PRO A 59 -25.48 11.92 9.16
C PRO A 59 -26.48 11.55 8.05
N VAL A 60 -27.77 11.82 8.24
CA VAL A 60 -28.82 11.53 7.25
C VAL A 60 -28.75 12.52 6.08
N GLU A 61 -28.34 13.76 6.33
CA GLU A 61 -28.17 14.77 5.27
C GLU A 61 -26.85 14.55 4.53
N GLU A 62 -25.77 14.22 5.24
CA GLU A 62 -24.48 13.88 4.64
C GLU A 62 -24.57 12.69 3.68
N THR A 63 -25.30 11.64 4.06
CA THR A 63 -25.47 10.45 3.22
C THR A 63 -26.19 10.77 1.90
N LYS A 64 -27.24 11.60 1.93
CA LYS A 64 -27.94 12.08 0.73
C LYS A 64 -26.99 12.89 -0.15
N TYR A 65 -26.28 13.85 0.44
CA TYR A 65 -25.32 14.68 -0.29
C TYR A 65 -24.21 13.82 -0.95
N HIS A 66 -23.65 12.85 -0.24
CA HIS A 66 -22.65 11.93 -0.79
C HIS A 66 -23.20 11.11 -1.97
N THR A 67 -24.44 10.61 -1.86
CA THR A 67 -25.07 9.86 -2.96
C THR A 67 -25.29 10.73 -4.20
N GLU A 68 -25.71 11.98 -4.03
CA GLU A 68 -25.89 12.93 -5.13
C GLU A 68 -24.57 13.26 -5.83
N VAL A 69 -23.49 13.50 -5.06
CA VAL A 69 -22.17 13.77 -5.61
C VAL A 69 -21.65 12.57 -6.41
N VAL A 70 -21.81 11.34 -5.89
CA VAL A 70 -21.40 10.12 -6.60
C VAL A 70 -22.21 9.92 -7.89
N GLN A 71 -23.52 10.21 -7.88
CA GLN A 71 -24.35 10.16 -9.08
C GLN A 71 -23.85 11.13 -10.16
N ARG A 72 -23.57 12.38 -9.80
CA ARG A 72 -23.02 13.38 -10.75
C ARG A 72 -21.69 12.94 -11.36
N VAL A 73 -20.78 12.40 -10.55
CA VAL A 73 -19.49 11.88 -11.04
C VAL A 73 -19.71 10.70 -12.00
N ASN A 74 -20.64 9.80 -11.69
CA ASN A 74 -20.97 8.69 -12.59
C ASN A 74 -21.56 9.18 -13.93
N GLU A 75 -22.40 10.21 -13.91
CA GLU A 75 -22.93 10.85 -15.12
C GLU A 75 -21.82 11.50 -15.96
N MET A 76 -20.85 12.18 -15.32
CA MET A 76 -19.68 12.75 -16.00
C MET A 76 -18.81 11.66 -16.66
N ILE A 77 -18.62 10.53 -15.98
CA ILE A 77 -17.87 9.38 -16.52
C ILE A 77 -18.63 8.76 -17.69
N ALA A 78 -19.95 8.56 -17.56
CA ALA A 78 -20.79 7.96 -18.60
C ALA A 78 -20.89 8.82 -19.87
N THR A 79 -20.93 10.15 -19.70
CA THR A 79 -20.91 11.11 -20.81
C THR A 79 -19.53 11.31 -21.42
N GLY A 80 -18.47 10.76 -20.82
CA GLY A 80 -17.10 10.94 -21.29
C GLY A 80 -16.56 12.35 -21.06
N GLN A 81 -17.18 13.14 -20.19
CA GLN A 81 -16.76 14.51 -19.85
C GLN A 81 -15.60 14.48 -18.86
N TYR A 82 -14.48 13.89 -19.27
CA TYR A 82 -13.24 13.90 -18.52
C TYR A 82 -12.07 14.20 -19.45
N GLY A 83 -11.14 15.02 -18.96
CA GLY A 83 -9.89 15.29 -19.65
C GLY A 83 -8.89 14.13 -19.54
N ARG A 84 -7.59 14.46 -19.60
CA ARG A 84 -6.53 13.47 -19.41
C ARG A 84 -6.56 12.92 -17.98
N LEU A 85 -6.58 11.60 -17.85
CA LEU A 85 -6.54 10.91 -16.57
C LEU A 85 -5.09 10.68 -16.10
N PHE A 86 -4.91 10.68 -14.78
CA PHE A 86 -3.70 10.18 -14.14
C PHE A 86 -4.06 9.16 -13.05
N ALA A 87 -3.12 8.29 -12.70
CA ALA A 87 -3.30 7.35 -11.61
C ALA A 87 -2.06 7.22 -10.74
N VAL A 88 -2.28 6.75 -9.52
CA VAL A 88 -1.22 6.31 -8.62
C VAL A 88 -1.28 4.79 -8.54
N VAL A 89 -0.25 4.13 -9.07
CA VAL A 89 -0.13 2.68 -9.08
C VAL A 89 0.97 2.22 -8.15
N HIS A 90 0.73 1.11 -7.45
CA HIS A 90 1.74 0.49 -6.60
C HIS A 90 2.39 -0.68 -7.35
N LEU A 91 3.62 -0.47 -7.78
CA LEU A 91 4.41 -1.44 -8.54
C LEU A 91 5.79 -1.59 -7.91
N ALA A 92 6.28 -2.83 -7.80
CA ALA A 92 7.62 -3.10 -7.32
C ALA A 92 7.94 -2.43 -5.96
N SER A 93 6.97 -2.45 -5.04
CA SER A 93 7.06 -1.85 -3.69
C SER A 93 7.25 -0.32 -3.67
N LYS A 94 7.03 0.35 -4.80
CA LYS A 94 7.05 1.82 -4.93
C LYS A 94 5.71 2.29 -5.52
N GLN A 95 5.32 3.51 -5.17
CA GLN A 95 4.15 4.16 -5.75
C GLN A 95 4.59 5.08 -6.88
N TRP A 96 3.89 5.01 -8.01
CA TRP A 96 4.20 5.79 -9.21
C TRP A 96 2.99 6.61 -9.60
N LYS A 97 3.20 7.91 -9.83
CA LYS A 97 2.22 8.77 -10.52
C LYS A 97 2.41 8.55 -12.01
N VAL A 98 1.36 8.13 -12.69
CA VAL A 98 1.41 7.73 -14.10
C VAL A 98 0.29 8.43 -14.85
N THR A 99 0.60 8.97 -16.02
CA THR A 99 -0.39 9.46 -16.96
C THR A 99 -0.30 8.66 -18.26
N SER A 100 -1.28 8.82 -19.15
CA SER A 100 -1.22 8.19 -20.47
C SER A 100 0.07 8.62 -21.17
N GLU A 101 0.75 7.69 -21.84
CA GLU A 101 1.96 7.96 -22.63
C GLU A 101 3.23 8.31 -21.84
N ASP A 102 3.18 8.29 -20.50
CA ASP A 102 4.37 8.48 -19.69
C ASP A 102 5.27 7.25 -19.69
N LEU A 103 6.55 7.50 -19.45
CA LEU A 103 7.58 6.47 -19.38
C LEU A 103 8.16 6.34 -17.97
N ILE A 104 8.20 5.12 -17.44
CA ILE A 104 8.67 4.86 -16.07
C ILE A 104 9.86 3.90 -16.07
N LEU A 105 10.94 4.30 -15.40
CA LEU A 105 12.08 3.43 -15.14
C LEU A 105 11.83 2.65 -13.85
N MET A 106 11.87 1.32 -13.95
CA MET A 106 11.76 0.44 -12.79
C MET A 106 13.04 -0.39 -12.65
N GLU A 107 13.53 -0.49 -11.42
CA GLU A 107 14.78 -1.21 -11.14
C GLU A 107 14.56 -2.73 -10.90
N ASN A 108 13.33 -3.10 -10.55
CA ASN A 108 12.98 -4.47 -10.22
C ASN A 108 12.80 -5.35 -11.45
N PHE A 109 13.09 -6.65 -11.28
CA PHE A 109 12.85 -7.66 -12.29
C PHE A 109 11.34 -7.86 -12.54
N LEU A 110 10.96 -7.80 -13.82
CA LEU A 110 9.62 -8.09 -14.30
C LEU A 110 9.64 -9.33 -15.22
N PRO A 111 8.85 -10.39 -14.92
CA PRO A 111 8.79 -11.61 -15.72
C PRO A 111 7.89 -11.43 -16.96
N ALA A 112 8.20 -10.45 -17.81
CA ALA A 112 7.52 -10.16 -19.07
C ALA A 112 8.54 -9.80 -20.14
N GLU A 113 8.31 -10.15 -21.40
CA GLU A 113 9.23 -9.83 -22.50
C GLU A 113 9.02 -8.40 -23.02
N CYS A 114 9.97 -7.89 -23.80
CA CYS A 114 9.82 -6.59 -24.44
C CYS A 114 8.68 -6.67 -25.46
N GLY A 115 7.72 -5.74 -25.39
CA GLY A 115 6.50 -5.72 -26.19
C GLY A 115 5.27 -6.28 -25.49
N ASP A 116 5.42 -6.94 -24.34
CA ASP A 116 4.27 -7.51 -23.61
C ASP A 116 3.41 -6.41 -22.98
N ARG A 117 2.09 -6.63 -23.07
CA ARG A 117 1.07 -5.81 -22.39
C ARG A 117 0.70 -6.44 -21.05
N ILE A 118 0.85 -5.66 -20.00
CA ILE A 118 0.63 -6.06 -18.61
C ILE A 118 -0.51 -5.22 -18.05
N ARG A 119 -1.44 -5.86 -17.34
CA ARG A 119 -2.48 -5.15 -16.58
C ARG A 119 -1.99 -4.89 -15.16
N LEU A 120 -2.08 -3.65 -14.72
CA LEU A 120 -1.70 -3.28 -13.36
C LEU A 120 -2.93 -3.30 -12.46
N GLU A 121 -2.94 -4.26 -11.54
CA GLU A 121 -4.11 -4.46 -10.67
C GLU A 121 -4.13 -3.51 -9.48
N LYS A 122 -2.96 -3.12 -8.97
CA LYS A 122 -2.83 -2.34 -7.72
C LYS A 122 -2.86 -0.85 -8.02
N VAL A 123 -4.06 -0.32 -8.23
CA VAL A 123 -4.33 1.11 -8.40
C VAL A 123 -4.89 1.67 -7.10
N LEU A 124 -4.29 2.76 -6.60
CA LEU A 124 -4.69 3.40 -5.34
C LEU A 124 -5.62 4.59 -5.60
N LEU A 125 -5.31 5.35 -6.64
CA LEU A 125 -5.99 6.61 -6.96
C LEU A 125 -6.07 6.77 -8.47
N VAL A 126 -7.19 7.31 -8.95
CA VAL A 126 -7.34 7.85 -10.31
C VAL A 126 -7.85 9.27 -10.20
N GLY A 127 -7.27 10.19 -10.95
CA GLY A 127 -7.70 11.58 -11.00
C GLY A 127 -7.96 12.03 -12.42
N ALA A 128 -9.03 12.79 -12.57
CA ALA A 128 -9.31 13.66 -13.70
C ALA A 128 -9.04 15.13 -13.29
N ASP A 129 -9.45 16.07 -14.14
CA ASP A 129 -9.38 17.50 -13.83
C ASP A 129 -10.37 17.88 -12.71
N ASP A 130 -11.62 17.42 -12.84
CA ASP A 130 -12.73 17.83 -11.97
C ASP A 130 -13.03 16.86 -10.81
N PHE A 131 -12.61 15.59 -10.91
CA PHE A 131 -12.92 14.57 -9.91
C PHE A 131 -11.73 13.65 -9.64
N THR A 132 -11.72 13.06 -8.44
CA THR A 132 -10.72 12.07 -8.03
C THR A 132 -11.39 10.89 -7.35
N LEU A 133 -10.93 9.69 -7.68
CA LEU A 133 -11.35 8.42 -7.12
C LEU A 133 -10.22 7.90 -6.23
N ILE A 134 -10.50 7.75 -4.94
CA ILE A 134 -9.51 7.31 -3.94
C ILE A 134 -9.95 5.96 -3.37
N GLY A 135 -9.05 4.97 -3.47
CA GLY A 135 -9.25 3.63 -2.95
C GLY A 135 -9.11 3.55 -1.43
N LYS A 136 -9.62 2.44 -0.85
CA LYS A 136 -9.49 2.12 0.58
C LYS A 136 -9.03 0.67 0.77
N PRO A 137 -7.72 0.36 0.67
CA PRO A 137 -6.63 1.19 0.15
C PRO A 137 -6.47 1.15 -1.38
N LEU A 138 -7.10 0.16 -2.04
CA LEU A 138 -7.05 -0.03 -3.50
C LEU A 138 -8.42 0.29 -4.11
N LEU A 139 -8.43 0.62 -5.39
CA LEU A 139 -9.64 0.71 -6.20
C LEU A 139 -10.06 -0.69 -6.72
N GLY A 140 -11.34 -0.86 -7.00
CA GLY A 140 -11.88 -2.10 -7.56
C GLY A 140 -11.33 -2.38 -8.96
N LYS A 141 -11.07 -3.65 -9.27
CA LYS A 141 -10.52 -4.09 -10.57
C LYS A 141 -11.44 -3.77 -11.73
N ASP A 142 -12.75 -3.74 -11.48
CA ASP A 142 -13.77 -3.52 -12.50
C ASP A 142 -13.96 -2.02 -12.82
N LEU A 143 -13.59 -1.14 -11.88
CA LEU A 143 -13.75 0.30 -12.06
C LEU A 143 -12.64 0.93 -12.92
N VAL A 144 -11.42 0.39 -12.82
CA VAL A 144 -10.23 0.98 -13.45
C VAL A 144 -9.36 -0.09 -14.11
N ARG A 145 -9.01 0.13 -15.38
CA ARG A 145 -8.05 -0.69 -16.11
C ARG A 145 -6.85 0.16 -16.54
N VAL A 146 -5.71 -0.10 -15.92
CA VAL A 146 -4.42 0.48 -16.29
C VAL A 146 -3.59 -0.57 -17.00
N GLU A 147 -3.29 -0.33 -18.26
CA GLU A 147 -2.44 -1.20 -19.09
C GLU A 147 -1.06 -0.58 -19.27
N ALA A 148 -0.09 -1.47 -19.38
CA ALA A 148 1.32 -1.17 -19.29
C ALA A 148 2.07 -1.98 -20.35
N THR A 149 2.85 -1.36 -21.24
CA THR A 149 3.66 -2.12 -22.24
C THR A 149 5.14 -2.03 -21.95
N VAL A 150 5.84 -3.16 -21.83
CA VAL A 150 7.29 -3.19 -21.60
C VAL A 150 8.01 -2.77 -22.89
N ILE A 151 8.84 -1.72 -22.83
CA ILE A 151 9.56 -1.25 -24.01
C ILE A 151 10.94 -1.90 -24.09
N GLU A 152 11.81 -1.64 -23.13
CA GLU A 152 13.19 -2.12 -23.18
C GLU A 152 13.68 -2.58 -21.80
N LYS A 153 14.68 -3.45 -21.80
CA LYS A 153 15.35 -3.98 -20.62
C LYS A 153 16.83 -3.60 -20.70
N THR A 154 17.26 -2.65 -19.88
CA THR A 154 18.62 -2.09 -19.89
C THR A 154 19.27 -2.24 -18.52
N GLU A 155 20.59 -2.38 -18.47
CA GLU A 155 21.34 -2.28 -17.21
C GLU A 155 21.56 -0.80 -16.83
N SER A 156 21.76 -0.54 -15.53
CA SER A 156 22.12 0.82 -15.09
C SER A 156 23.52 1.20 -15.56
N TRP A 157 23.82 2.49 -15.49
CA TRP A 157 25.21 2.96 -15.50
C TRP A 157 26.01 2.33 -14.34
N PRO A 158 27.34 2.10 -14.51
CA PRO A 158 28.18 1.50 -13.48
C PRO A 158 28.28 2.38 -12.23
N LYS A 159 27.71 1.91 -11.12
CA LYS A 159 27.83 2.57 -9.82
C LYS A 159 29.10 2.14 -9.10
N ILE A 160 30.00 3.09 -8.86
CA ILE A 160 31.24 2.87 -8.13
C ILE A 160 31.00 3.11 -6.63
N ASN A 161 31.15 2.06 -5.83
CA ASN A 161 31.10 2.14 -4.37
C ASN A 161 32.52 2.10 -3.79
N MET A 162 33.04 3.24 -3.35
CA MET A 162 34.33 3.33 -2.67
C MET A 162 34.15 3.46 -1.16
N LYS A 163 34.70 2.51 -0.40
CA LYS A 163 34.81 2.57 1.06
C LYS A 163 36.23 2.96 1.42
N PHE A 164 36.38 3.97 2.28
CA PHE A 164 37.68 4.47 2.72
C PHE A 164 37.65 4.76 4.22
N TRP A 165 38.68 4.32 4.95
CA TRP A 165 38.87 4.63 6.35
C TRP A 165 40.26 5.21 6.57
N LYS A 166 40.28 6.49 6.98
CA LYS A 166 41.49 7.30 7.17
C LYS A 166 42.41 6.68 8.23
N ARG A 167 43.72 6.60 7.97
CA ARG A 167 44.76 6.04 8.87
C ARG A 167 44.64 4.55 9.24
N HIS A 168 43.67 3.83 8.68
CA HIS A 168 43.53 2.38 8.88
C HIS A 168 43.97 1.55 7.65
N SER A 169 44.64 2.17 6.67
CA SER A 169 45.02 1.55 5.38
C SER A 169 43.85 0.83 4.67
N TYR A 170 42.62 1.21 4.97
CA TYR A 170 41.43 0.55 4.46
C TYR A 170 40.84 1.38 3.33
N ARG A 171 41.04 0.90 2.10
CA ARG A 171 40.46 1.45 0.87
C ARG A 171 39.97 0.30 0.00
N LYS A 172 38.67 0.24 -0.27
CA LYS A 172 38.03 -0.78 -1.11
C LYS A 172 37.15 -0.10 -2.15
N LYS A 173 37.41 -0.35 -3.43
CA LYS A 173 36.57 0.11 -4.55
C LYS A 173 35.84 -1.10 -5.12
N LYS A 174 34.51 -1.04 -5.20
CA LYS A 174 33.68 -2.06 -5.85
C LYS A 174 32.83 -1.39 -6.93
N GLY A 175 33.05 -1.76 -8.18
CA GLY A 175 32.08 -1.47 -9.24
C GLY A 175 30.86 -2.38 -9.05
N LYS A 176 29.67 -1.80 -9.10
CA LYS A 176 28.41 -2.53 -9.23
C LYS A 176 27.69 -1.95 -10.44
N MET A 177 27.49 -2.74 -11.48
CA MET A 177 26.32 -2.52 -12.32
C MET A 177 25.11 -2.87 -11.44
N ASN A 178 24.04 -2.08 -11.45
CA ASN A 178 22.80 -2.53 -10.83
C ASN A 178 22.20 -3.59 -11.75
N THR A 179 22.75 -4.80 -11.70
CA THR A 179 22.01 -6.02 -11.99
C THR A 179 21.29 -6.30 -10.68
N GLU A 180 20.09 -5.74 -10.50
CA GLU A 180 19.36 -5.93 -9.25
C GLU A 180 18.97 -7.40 -9.12
N LEU A 181 19.78 -8.11 -8.33
CA LEU A 181 19.48 -9.33 -7.59
C LEU A 181 18.30 -10.14 -8.13
N SER A 182 18.63 -11.17 -8.90
CA SER A 182 17.84 -12.39 -8.98
C SER A 182 17.76 -13.04 -7.58
N HIS A 183 17.02 -12.44 -6.64
CA HIS A 183 16.47 -13.24 -5.56
C HIS A 183 15.48 -14.19 -6.21
N SER A 184 15.72 -15.48 -6.01
CA SER A 184 14.79 -16.56 -6.32
C SER A 184 13.35 -16.10 -6.12
N VAL A 185 12.56 -16.15 -7.18
CA VAL A 185 11.10 -15.98 -7.13
C VAL A 185 10.58 -16.80 -5.94
N PRO A 186 9.93 -16.19 -4.94
CA PRO A 186 9.28 -16.94 -3.87
C PRO A 186 8.34 -17.97 -4.50
N GLN A 187 8.36 -19.21 -4.02
CA GLN A 187 7.58 -20.31 -4.63
C GLN A 187 6.08 -19.99 -4.78
N GLU A 188 5.56 -19.06 -3.97
CA GLU A 188 4.19 -18.52 -4.01
C GLU A 188 3.81 -17.85 -5.35
N TYR A 189 4.77 -17.31 -6.12
CA TYR A 189 4.51 -16.74 -7.46
C TYR A 189 4.55 -17.77 -8.61
N ARG A 190 5.04 -19.00 -8.36
CA ARG A 190 5.14 -20.05 -9.38
C ARG A 190 3.79 -20.72 -9.66
N GLU A 191 2.95 -20.82 -8.63
CA GLU A 191 1.61 -21.39 -8.73
C GLU A 191 0.64 -20.48 -9.50
N TYR A 192 0.81 -19.15 -9.42
CA TYR A 192 -0.03 -18.16 -10.12
C TYR A 192 0.14 -18.19 -11.65
N CYS A 193 1.29 -18.65 -12.17
CA CYS A 193 1.51 -18.83 -13.62
C CYS A 193 0.98 -20.17 -14.15
N SER A 194 0.69 -21.13 -13.28
CA SER A 194 0.19 -22.46 -13.68
C SER A 194 -1.34 -22.55 -13.74
N SER A 195 -2.05 -21.61 -13.08
CA SER A 195 -3.52 -21.58 -13.01
C SER A 195 -4.18 -20.61 -14.01
N ALA A 196 -3.39 -19.85 -14.78
CA ALA A 196 -3.92 -18.99 -15.82
C ALA A 196 -4.40 -19.85 -17.02
N PRO A 197 -5.66 -19.73 -17.47
CA PRO A 197 -6.14 -20.48 -18.63
C PRO A 197 -5.35 -20.08 -19.87
N ARG A 198 -4.75 -21.06 -20.56
CA ARG A 198 -4.18 -20.86 -21.90
C ARG A 198 -5.28 -20.36 -22.82
N ALA A 199 -5.03 -19.26 -23.50
CA ALA A 199 -5.84 -18.85 -24.64
C ALA A 199 -5.86 -20.00 -25.68
N PRO A 200 -7.01 -20.26 -26.34
CA PRO A 200 -7.09 -21.28 -27.38
C PRO A 200 -6.12 -20.94 -28.53
N SER A 201 -5.35 -21.94 -28.94
CA SER A 201 -4.44 -21.85 -30.09
C SER A 201 -5.26 -21.86 -31.38
N MET A 202 -5.04 -20.87 -32.26
CA MET A 202 -5.51 -20.94 -33.65
C MET A 202 -4.56 -21.86 -34.44
N ASP A 203 -5.17 -22.74 -35.22
CA ASP A 203 -4.50 -23.83 -35.93
C ASP A 203 -3.58 -23.37 -37.08
N LYS A 204 -2.42 -24.03 -37.10
CA LYS A 204 -1.46 -24.36 -38.19
C LYS A 204 -1.70 -23.80 -39.61
N ALA A 205 -0.63 -23.18 -40.13
CA ALA A 205 -0.20 -23.35 -41.52
C ALA A 205 1.32 -23.63 -41.57
N ALA A 206 1.73 -24.45 -42.55
CA ALA A 206 2.97 -25.24 -42.65
C ALA A 206 4.15 -24.52 -43.36
N PRO A 207 5.37 -25.11 -43.44
CA PRO A 207 6.66 -24.41 -43.38
C PRO A 207 7.42 -24.25 -44.71
N THR A 208 8.50 -23.44 -44.69
CA THR A 208 9.65 -23.53 -45.61
C THR A 208 10.97 -23.65 -44.83
N PRO A 209 11.91 -24.56 -45.19
CA PRO A 209 13.10 -24.83 -44.41
C PRO A 209 14.38 -24.14 -44.94
N THR A 210 15.43 -24.22 -44.11
CA THR A 210 16.89 -24.21 -44.43
C THR A 210 17.65 -22.94 -44.00
N THR A 211 18.36 -22.99 -42.87
CA THR A 211 19.82 -23.27 -42.83
C THR A 211 20.33 -23.08 -41.39
N ASP A 212 20.83 -24.17 -40.83
CA ASP A 212 21.52 -24.24 -39.54
C ASP A 212 22.91 -23.58 -39.59
N LEU A 213 23.38 -23.06 -38.45
CA LEU A 213 24.65 -23.40 -37.78
C LEU A 213 25.10 -22.26 -36.85
N ALA A 214 24.98 -22.47 -35.54
CA ALA A 214 26.08 -22.37 -34.58
C ALA A 214 25.55 -22.53 -33.15
N GLN A 215 25.91 -23.65 -32.51
CA GLN A 215 25.73 -23.90 -31.09
C GLN A 215 26.87 -23.26 -30.29
N ASN A 216 26.54 -22.72 -29.11
CA ASN A 216 27.13 -23.02 -27.77
C ASN A 216 27.30 -21.78 -26.86
N PRO A 217 27.31 -21.91 -25.51
CA PRO A 217 26.17 -22.25 -24.65
C PRO A 217 26.18 -21.39 -23.35
N PRO A 218 25.62 -21.84 -22.21
CA PRO A 218 24.68 -21.06 -21.40
C PRO A 218 25.37 -20.15 -20.37
N ASN A 219 24.85 -18.94 -20.11
CA ASN A 219 25.16 -18.27 -18.85
C ASN A 219 24.03 -17.34 -18.40
N SER A 220 23.40 -17.78 -17.30
CA SER A 220 22.96 -16.95 -16.16
C SER A 220 22.07 -15.75 -16.44
N THR A 221 20.76 -15.94 -16.16
CA THR A 221 19.91 -15.01 -15.40
C THR A 221 20.43 -13.56 -15.29
N LEU A 222 20.01 -12.72 -16.25
CA LEU A 222 20.26 -11.28 -16.23
C LEU A 222 18.97 -10.56 -15.80
N ALA A 223 19.00 -9.98 -14.60
CA ALA A 223 17.96 -9.03 -14.17
C ALA A 223 18.33 -7.65 -14.70
N ALA A 224 17.55 -7.19 -15.67
CA ALA A 224 17.66 -5.88 -16.29
C ALA A 224 16.74 -4.87 -15.58
N LEU A 225 17.12 -3.60 -15.56
CA LEU A 225 16.16 -2.53 -15.32
C LEU A 225 15.24 -2.49 -16.54
N SER A 226 13.94 -2.67 -16.36
CA SER A 226 13.00 -2.38 -17.44
C SER A 226 12.90 -0.86 -17.55
N LYS A 227 13.41 -0.32 -18.65
CA LYS A 227 13.02 0.99 -19.10
C LYS A 227 11.66 0.82 -19.74
N VAL A 228 10.71 1.40 -19.02
CA VAL A 228 9.51 1.96 -19.59
C VAL A 228 8.38 0.96 -19.80
N VAL A 229 7.34 1.29 -19.05
CA VAL A 229 5.97 0.93 -19.30
C VAL A 229 5.30 2.09 -20.01
N PHE A 230 4.76 1.90 -21.23
CA PHE A 230 3.80 2.85 -21.81
C PHE A 230 2.43 2.59 -21.18
N PHE A 231 1.83 3.61 -20.56
CA PHE A 231 0.55 3.47 -19.88
C PHE A 231 -0.60 3.84 -20.80
N ARG A 232 -1.57 2.93 -20.92
CA ARG A 232 -2.88 3.21 -21.52
C ARG A 232 -3.96 3.03 -20.46
N PHE A 233 -4.77 4.06 -20.31
CA PHE A 233 -5.98 4.00 -19.50
C PHE A 233 -7.14 3.57 -20.39
N SER A 234 -7.89 2.56 -19.94
CA SER A 234 -9.20 2.24 -20.48
C SER A 234 -10.21 2.34 -19.35
N SER A 235 -11.30 3.07 -19.58
CA SER A 235 -12.53 2.79 -18.85
C SER A 235 -13.00 1.38 -19.23
N ALA A 236 -13.52 0.65 -18.24
CA ALA A 236 -14.23 -0.60 -18.47
C ALA A 236 -15.69 -0.31 -18.80
#